data_AF-A0A933YHJ8-F1
#
_entry.id   AF-A0A933YHJ8-F1
#
_cell.length_a   1.000
_cell.length_b   1.000
_cell.length_c   1.000
_cell.angle_alpha   90.00
_cell.angle_beta   90.00
_cell.angle_gamma   90.00
#
_symmetry.space_group_name_H-M   'P 1'
#
loop_
_entity.id
_entity.type
_entity.pdbx_description
1 polymer ?
#
loop_
_entity_poly.entity_id
_entity_poly.type
_entity_poly.pdbx_seq_one_letter_code
_entity_poly.pdbx_strand_id
1 'polypeptide(L)' 'MSPTQPEFLYVALILPSLFALTLIVEGLHKLLQRESGWTSLAFGIIFLLIILGTYFFVLR' A
#
# COMPACT_ATOMS: atom_id res chain seq x y z
N MET A 1 2.42 -6.94 -21.89
CA MET A 1 2.94 -5.64 -21.39
C MET A 1 4.26 -5.91 -20.71
N SER A 2 5.30 -5.13 -21.00
CA SER A 2 6.57 -5.27 -20.29
C SER A 2 6.38 -4.78 -18.85
N PRO A 3 6.87 -5.49 -17.82
CA PRO A 3 6.67 -5.10 -16.42
C PRO A 3 7.36 -3.78 -16.04
N THR A 4 8.23 -3.25 -16.89
CA THR A 4 8.89 -1.95 -16.72
C THR A 4 8.20 -0.81 -17.48
N GLN A 5 7.13 -1.09 -18.24
CA GLN A 5 6.37 -0.04 -18.90
C GLN A 5 5.74 0.88 -17.85
N PRO A 6 5.76 2.22 -18.05
CA PRO A 6 5.22 3.18 -17.09
C PRO A 6 3.77 2.87 -16.70
N GLU A 7 2.95 2.46 -17.65
CA GLU A 7 1.55 2.07 -17.47
C GLU A 7 1.39 0.92 -16.46
N PHE A 8 2.24 -0.10 -16.60
CA PHE A 8 2.23 -1.25 -15.70
C PHE A 8 2.66 -0.85 -14.29
N LEU A 9 3.73 -0.07 -14.17
CA LEU A 9 4.20 0.42 -12.86
C LEU A 9 3.14 1.30 -12.17
N TYR A 10 2.39 2.09 -12.95
CA TYR A 10 1.32 2.94 -12.42
C TYR A 10 0.20 2.12 -11.79
N VAL A 11 -0.28 1.10 -12.51
CA VAL A 11 -1.40 0.26 -12.06
C VAL A 11 -0.96 -0.75 -11.00
N ALA A 12 0.24 -1.31 -11.12
CA ALA A 12 0.73 -2.37 -10.24
C ALA A 12 1.37 -1.87 -8.95
N LEU A 13 1.92 -0.64 -8.93
CA LEU A 13 2.64 -0.11 -7.77
C LEU A 13 2.03 1.18 -7.23
N ILE A 14 1.79 2.18 -8.08
CA ILE A 14 1.37 3.53 -7.61
C ILE A 14 -0.04 3.49 -7.03
N LEU A 15 -1.01 2.97 -7.78
CA LEU A 15 -2.40 2.86 -7.32
C LEU A 15 -2.53 2.04 -6.01
N PRO A 16 -1.95 0.83 -5.91
CA PRO A 16 -1.93 0.06 -4.67
C PRO A 16 -1.22 0.78 -3.51
N SER A 17 -0.19 1.57 -3.77
CA SER A 17 0.51 2.35 -2.72
C SER A 17 -0.38 3.43 -2.13
N LEU A 18 -1.12 4.15 -2.97
CA LEU A 18 -2.09 5.15 -2.52
C LEU A 18 -3.20 4.52 -1.68
N PHE A 19 -3.67 3.34 -2.09
CA PHE A 19 -4.66 2.58 -1.33
C PHE A 19 -4.10 2.13 0.04
N ALA A 20 -2.88 1.57 0.07
CA ALA A 20 -2.23 1.16 1.31
C ALA A 20 -2.03 2.34 2.28
N LEU A 21 -1.57 3.49 1.78
CA LEU A 21 -1.43 4.72 2.55
C LEU A 21 -2.77 5.19 3.11
N THR A 22 -3.84 5.13 2.31
CA THR A 22 -5.19 5.50 2.76
C THR A 22 -5.65 4.61 3.93
N LEU A 23 -5.43 3.30 3.86
CA LEU A 23 -5.75 2.37 4.95
C LEU A 23 -4.94 2.65 6.23
N ILE A 24 -3.67 3.02 6.08
CA ILE A 24 -2.82 3.41 7.22
C ILE A 24 -3.37 4.67 7.88
N VAL A 25 -3.68 5.70 7.09
CA VAL A 25 -4.25 6.96 7.60
C VAL A 25 -5.61 6.72 8.26
N GLU A 26 -6.49 5.94 7.64
CA GLU A 26 -7.79 5.57 8.21
C GLU A 26 -7.64 4.80 9.54
N GLY A 27 -6.75 3.81 9.57
CA GLY A 27 -6.47 3.02 10.77
C GLY A 27 -5.93 3.89 11.90
N LEU A 28 -4.99 4.78 11.60
CA LEU A 28 -4.46 5.73 12.57
C LEU A 28 -5.54 6.71 13.06
N HIS A 29 -6.37 7.23 12.15
CA HIS A 29 -7.48 8.13 12.48
C HIS A 29 -8.48 7.48 13.44
N LYS A 30 -8.87 6.23 13.16
CA LYS A 30 -9.75 5.43 14.03
C LYS A 30 -9.13 5.21 15.41
N LEU A 31 -7.84 4.87 15.47
CA LEU A 31 -7.13 4.70 16.76
C LEU A 31 -7.10 6.00 17.58
N LEU A 32 -6.90 7.15 16.93
CA LEU A 32 -6.93 8.46 17.60
C LEU A 32 -8.33 8.79 18.15
N GLN A 33 -9.39 8.31 17.49
CA GLN A 33 -10.78 8.44 17.94
C GLN A 33 -11.19 7.36 18.96
N ARG A 34 -10.27 6.51 19.41
CA ARG A 34 -10.53 5.33 20.28
C ARG A 34 -11.50 4.31 19.66
N GLU A 35 -11.56 4.26 18.33
CA GLU A 35 -12.25 3.22 17.58
C GLU A 35 -11.29 2.07 17.20
N SER A 36 -11.86 0.96 16.74
CA SER A 36 -11.06 -0.17 16.24
C SER A 36 -10.45 0.16 14.87
N GLY A 37 -9.23 0.71 14.89
CA GLY A 37 -8.44 1.02 13.69
C GLY A 37 -7.31 0.02 13.38
N TRP A 38 -7.06 -0.94 14.29
CA TRP A 38 -5.93 -1.87 14.20
C TRP A 38 -5.95 -2.72 12.92
N THR A 39 -7.13 -3.14 12.47
CA THR A 39 -7.29 -3.94 11.25
C THR A 39 -6.89 -3.17 10.00
N SER A 40 -7.42 -1.95 9.80
CA SER A 40 -7.05 -1.10 8.66
C SER A 40 -5.57 -0.75 8.68
N LEU A 41 -5.02 -0.44 9.86
CA LEU A 41 -3.60 -0.14 10.02
C LEU A 41 -2.72 -1.35 9.67
N ALA A 42 -3.03 -2.54 10.19
CA ALA A 42 -2.28 -3.76 9.93
C ALA A 42 -2.32 -4.14 8.44
N PHE A 43 -3.50 -4.12 7.81
CA PHE A 43 -3.62 -4.39 6.39
C PHE A 43 -2.86 -3.37 5.54
N GLY A 44 -2.98 -2.07 5.85
CA GLY A 44 -2.25 -1.03 5.15
C GLY A 44 -0.73 -1.22 5.21
N ILE A 45 -0.18 -1.55 6.39
CA ILE A 45 1.26 -1.83 6.57
C ILE A 45 1.68 -3.08 5.78
N ILE A 46 0.96 -4.19 5.91
CA ILE A 46 1.27 -5.44 5.19
C ILE A 46 1.24 -5.20 3.67
N PHE A 47 0.23 -4.49 3.18
CA PHE A 47 0.10 -4.19 1.75
C PHE A 47 1.28 -3.34 1.25
N LEU A 48 1.69 -2.33 2.02
CA LEU A 48 2.83 -1.48 1.69
C LEU A 48 4.15 -2.26 1.67
N LEU A 49 4.35 -3.21 2.59
CA LEU A 49 5.53 -4.08 2.61
C LEU A 49 5.57 -5.01 1.38
N ILE A 50 4.43 -5.56 0.96
CA ILE A 50 4.33 -6.39 -0.25
C ILE A 50 4.66 -5.56 -1.50
N ILE A 51 4.13 -4.34 -1.60
CA ILE A 51 4.42 -3.43 -2.72
C ILE A 51 5.90 -3.08 -2.74
N LEU A 52 6.51 -2.79 -1.59
CA LEU A 52 7.93 -2.49 -1.48
C LEU A 52 8.79 -3.69 -1.92
N GLY A 53 8.45 -4.91 -1.50
CA GLY A 53 9.12 -6.13 -1.96
C GLY A 53 8.97 -6.34 -3.47
N THR A 54 7.79 -6.06 -4.02
CA THR A 54 7.50 -6.15 -5.45
C THR A 54 8.32 -5.12 -6.24
N TYR A 55 8.41 -3.89 -5.77
CA TYR A 55 9.26 -2.84 -6.35
C TYR A 55 10.72 -3.32 -6.48
N PHE A 56 11.28 -3.88 -5.39
CA PHE A 56 12.66 -4.39 -5.41
C PHE A 56 12.85 -5.62 -6.30
N PHE A 57 11.83 -6.45 -6.50
CA PHE A 57 11.92 -7.63 -7.36
C PHE A 57 11.76 -7.29 -8.86
N VAL A 58 10.92 -6.30 -9.19
CA VAL A 58 10.59 -5.94 -10.58
C VAL A 58 11.58 -4.95 -11.19
N LEU A 59 12.12 -4.02 -10.40
CA LEU A 59 13.06 -2.99 -10.89
C LEU A 59 14.55 -3.33 -10.68
N ARG A 60 14.86 -4.50 -10.12
CA ARG A 60 16.21 -5.03 -10.00
C ARG A 60 16.47 -6.09 -11.07
#